data_AF-A0A920B6B5-F1
#
_entry.id   AF-A0A920B6B5-F1
#
_cell.length_a   1.000
_cell.length_b   1.000
_cell.length_c   1.000
_cell.angle_alpha   90.00
_cell.angle_beta   90.00
_cell.angle_gamma   90.00
#
_symmetry.space_group_name_H-M   'P 1'
#
loop_
_entity.id
_entity.type
_entity.pdbx_description
1 polymer ?
#
loop_
_entity_poly.entity_id
_entity_poly.type
_entity_poly.pdbx_seq_one_letter_code
_entity_poly.pdbx_strand_id
1 'polypeptide(L)' 'MGYDSDSKISKGEVGKVGVAIDSLEDMEILMDGIPLDKVSTSMTINATAGMLLAMYMITAEKQGVSPKKIMGTIQK' A
#
# COMPACT_ATOMS: atom_id res chain seq x y z
N MET A 1 1.56 -10.29 -7.27
CA MET A 1 2.49 -10.78 -8.32
C MET A 1 3.68 -9.85 -8.52
N GLY A 2 3.64 -8.60 -8.01
CA GLY A 2 4.83 -7.73 -8.00
C GLY A 2 5.22 -7.22 -9.38
N TYR A 3 4.23 -7.02 -10.23
CA TYR A 3 4.39 -6.44 -11.55
C TYR A 3 3.69 -5.10 -11.58
N ASP A 4 4.32 -4.13 -12.22
CA ASP A 4 3.70 -2.85 -12.53
C ASP A 4 2.52 -3.06 -13.50
N SER A 5 1.58 -2.13 -13.49
CA SER A 5 0.38 -2.19 -14.32
C SER A 5 0.65 -2.24 -15.83
N ASP A 6 1.80 -1.76 -16.30
CA ASP A 6 2.19 -1.77 -17.72
C ASP A 6 2.88 -3.06 -18.17
N SER A 7 3.20 -3.96 -17.24
CA SER A 7 3.76 -5.27 -17.56
C SER A 7 2.81 -6.07 -18.45
N LYS A 8 3.35 -6.70 -19.49
CA LYS A 8 2.57 -7.55 -20.41
C LYS A 8 1.76 -8.63 -19.70
N ILE A 9 2.26 -9.11 -18.56
CA ILE A 9 1.63 -10.16 -17.75
C ILE A 9 0.47 -9.64 -16.90
N SER A 10 0.43 -8.32 -16.64
CA SER A 10 -0.62 -7.64 -15.84
C SER A 10 -1.86 -7.31 -16.66
N LYS A 11 -1.78 -7.40 -17.99
CA LYS A 11 -2.85 -6.97 -18.90
C LYS A 11 -4.16 -7.72 -18.61
N GLY A 12 -5.22 -6.96 -18.29
CA GLY A 12 -6.54 -7.49 -17.99
C GLY A 12 -6.77 -7.86 -16.51
N GLU A 13 -5.74 -7.77 -15.67
CA GLU A 13 -5.84 -8.05 -14.23
C GLU A 13 -5.68 -6.79 -13.35
N VAL A 14 -5.18 -5.67 -13.92
CA VAL A 14 -5.04 -4.38 -13.22
C VAL A 14 -6.39 -3.92 -12.66
N GLY A 15 -6.44 -3.66 -11.35
CA GLY A 15 -7.64 -3.14 -10.67
C GLY A 15 -8.81 -4.11 -10.53
N LYS A 16 -8.68 -5.35 -10.99
CA LYS A 16 -9.82 -6.27 -11.14
C LYS A 16 -10.31 -6.88 -9.82
N VAL A 17 -9.40 -7.20 -8.92
CA VAL A 17 -9.69 -7.88 -7.64
C VAL A 17 -9.18 -7.10 -6.41
N GLY A 18 -8.74 -5.87 -6.62
CA GLY A 18 -8.14 -5.01 -5.61
C GLY A 18 -7.55 -3.76 -6.23
N VAL A 19 -7.01 -2.91 -5.39
CA VAL A 19 -6.35 -1.66 -5.82
C VAL A 19 -4.99 -2.00 -6.44
N ALA A 20 -4.68 -1.40 -7.59
CA ALA A 20 -3.35 -1.46 -8.18
C ALA A 20 -2.46 -0.41 -7.51
N ILE A 21 -1.26 -0.83 -7.08
CA ILE A 21 -0.25 0.04 -6.46
C ILE A 21 1.06 -0.25 -7.17
N ASP A 22 1.48 0.68 -8.01
CA ASP A 22 2.72 0.59 -8.80
C ASP A 22 3.81 1.47 -8.17
N SER A 23 3.41 2.51 -7.46
CA SER A 23 4.28 3.57 -6.97
C SER A 23 3.90 4.04 -5.55
N LEU A 24 4.76 4.87 -4.98
CA LEU A 24 4.44 5.58 -3.73
C LEU A 24 3.25 6.54 -3.91
N GLU A 25 3.12 7.17 -5.07
CA GLU A 25 2.02 8.10 -5.35
C GLU A 25 0.65 7.42 -5.27
N ASP A 26 0.55 6.17 -5.73
CA ASP A 26 -0.69 5.39 -5.61
C ASP A 26 -1.05 5.11 -4.15
N MET A 27 -0.05 4.84 -3.30
CA MET A 27 -0.27 4.65 -1.86
C MET A 27 -0.68 5.95 -1.18
N GLU A 28 -0.11 7.09 -1.59
CA GLU A 28 -0.48 8.41 -1.08
C GLU A 28 -1.93 8.75 -1.42
N ILE A 29 -2.33 8.51 -2.67
CA ILE A 29 -3.72 8.69 -3.11
C ILE A 29 -4.66 7.74 -2.36
N LEU A 30 -4.28 6.46 -2.20
CA LEU A 30 -5.10 5.48 -1.49
C LEU A 30 -5.35 5.87 -0.02
N MET A 31 -4.35 6.52 0.62
CA MET A 31 -4.41 6.89 2.03
C MET A 31 -4.79 8.36 2.27
N ASP A 32 -5.13 9.11 1.21
CA ASP A 32 -5.47 10.52 1.32
C ASP A 32 -6.72 10.74 2.21
N GLY A 33 -6.63 11.71 3.11
CA GLY A 33 -7.67 12.00 4.10
C GLY A 33 -7.84 10.98 5.22
N ILE A 34 -7.07 9.88 5.25
CA ILE A 34 -7.15 8.87 6.32
C ILE A 34 -6.15 9.21 7.44
N PRO A 35 -6.58 9.39 8.69
CA PRO A 35 -5.68 9.64 9.81
C PRO A 35 -4.97 8.35 10.24
N LEU A 36 -3.79 8.08 9.65
CA LEU A 36 -3.04 6.82 9.82
C LEU A 36 -2.56 6.53 11.26
N ASP A 37 -2.58 7.51 12.16
CA ASP A 37 -2.30 7.34 13.59
C ASP A 37 -3.54 6.95 14.42
N LYS A 38 -4.73 6.95 13.82
CA LYS A 38 -6.01 6.67 14.50
C LYS A 38 -6.73 5.45 13.96
N VAL A 39 -6.33 4.95 12.80
CA VAL A 39 -6.91 3.77 12.18
C VAL A 39 -5.93 2.59 12.24
N SER A 40 -6.48 1.38 12.22
CA SER A 40 -5.71 0.15 12.03
C SER A 40 -5.96 -0.38 10.62
N THR A 41 -4.90 -0.65 9.87
CA THR A 41 -4.99 -1.18 8.50
C THR A 41 -4.66 -2.67 8.46
N SER A 42 -5.39 -3.45 7.67
CA SER A 42 -5.05 -4.84 7.41
C SER A 42 -4.87 -5.03 5.92
N MET A 43 -3.71 -5.54 5.53
CA MET A 43 -3.36 -5.72 4.13
C MET A 43 -3.19 -7.21 3.81
N THR A 44 -4.08 -7.72 2.95
CA THR A 44 -4.05 -9.10 2.43
C THR A 44 -3.05 -9.18 1.28
N ILE A 45 -1.76 -9.30 1.62
CA ILE A 45 -0.65 -9.32 0.67
C ILE A 45 0.34 -10.41 1.09
N ASN A 46 0.85 -11.18 0.12
CA ASN A 46 1.87 -12.21 0.36
C ASN A 46 3.26 -11.71 -0.10
N ALA A 47 3.77 -12.20 -1.25
CA ALA A 47 5.14 -11.98 -1.70
C ALA A 47 5.61 -10.51 -1.80
N THR A 48 4.71 -9.54 -1.98
CA THR A 48 5.03 -8.10 -2.10
C THR A 48 4.84 -7.31 -0.80
N ALA A 49 4.55 -7.99 0.32
CA ALA A 49 4.18 -7.34 1.58
C ALA A 49 5.25 -6.37 2.09
N GLY A 50 6.54 -6.70 1.95
CA GLY A 50 7.64 -5.83 2.39
C GLY A 50 7.68 -4.49 1.65
N MET A 51 7.42 -4.49 0.33
CA MET A 51 7.46 -3.28 -0.49
C MET A 51 6.27 -2.37 -0.19
N LEU A 52 5.07 -2.95 -0.07
CA LEU A 52 3.86 -2.20 0.27
C LEU A 52 3.90 -1.68 1.71
N LEU A 53 4.50 -2.42 2.66
CA LEU A 53 4.73 -1.91 4.01
C LEU A 53 5.68 -0.70 4.00
N ALA A 54 6.75 -0.72 3.21
CA ALA A 54 7.66 0.41 3.09
C ALA A 54 6.96 1.65 2.51
N MET A 55 6.18 1.49 1.44
CA MET A 55 5.39 2.58 0.86
C MET A 55 4.38 3.14 1.87
N TYR A 56 3.71 2.27 2.63
CA TYR A 56 2.76 2.66 3.67
C TYR A 56 3.43 3.46 4.79
N MET A 57 4.63 3.05 5.25
CA MET A 57 5.40 3.77 6.26
C MET A 57 5.82 5.16 5.76
N ILE A 58 6.31 5.26 4.52
CA ILE A 58 6.70 6.54 3.92
C ILE A 58 5.49 7.46 3.75
N THR A 59 4.35 6.91 3.35
CA THR A 59 3.08 7.66 3.23
C THR A 59 2.66 8.24 4.58
N ALA A 60 2.74 7.45 5.66
CA ALA A 60 2.49 7.93 7.01
C ALA A 60 3.44 9.06 7.42
N GLU A 61 4.74 8.92 7.12
CA GLU A 61 5.73 9.98 7.39
C GLU A 61 5.39 11.28 6.66
N LYS A 62 4.97 11.21 5.38
CA LYS A 62 4.54 12.38 4.60
C LYS A 62 3.27 13.04 5.16
N GLN A 63 2.40 12.29 5.83
CA GLN A 63 1.25 12.82 6.58
C GLN A 63 1.62 13.35 7.98
N GLY A 64 2.91 13.33 8.36
CA GLY A 64 3.38 13.75 9.68
C GLY A 64 3.18 12.70 10.78
N VAL A 65 2.89 11.45 10.41
CA VAL A 65 2.70 10.32 11.32
C VAL A 65 3.97 9.48 11.38
N SER A 66 4.55 9.34 12.58
CA SER A 66 5.70 8.43 12.78
C SER A 66 5.31 6.98 12.49
N PRO A 67 6.19 6.16 11.88
CA PRO A 67 5.94 4.73 11.69
C PRO A 67 5.75 3.92 12.98
N LYS A 68 6.08 4.50 14.14
CA LYS A 68 5.81 3.89 15.45
C LYS A 68 4.34 4.03 15.89
N LYS A 69 3.56 4.90 15.25
CA LYS A 69 2.17 5.19 15.59
C LYS A 69 1.17 4.48 14.67
N ILE A 70 1.60 4.00 13.51
CA ILE A 70 0.75 3.23 12.62
C ILE A 70 0.45 1.85 13.23
N MET A 71 -0.79 1.41 13.10
CA MET A 71 -1.24 0.10 13.60
C MET A 71 -1.77 -0.72 12.43
N GLY A 72 -1.55 -2.02 12.47
CA GLY A 72 -2.07 -2.88 11.42
C GLY A 72 -1.44 -4.27 11.35
N THR A 73 -1.85 -5.00 10.32
CA THR A 73 -1.32 -6.33 9.99
C THR A 73 -1.00 -6.44 8.50
N ILE A 74 0.07 -7.17 8.20
CA ILE A 74 0.37 -7.69 6.86
C ILE A 74 0.25 -9.21 6.89
N GLN A 75 -0.32 -9.80 5.84
CA GLN A 75 -0.32 -11.26 5.69
C GLN A 75 1.11 -11.75 5.37
N LYS A 76 1.43 -12.98 5.78
CA LYS A 76 2.68 -13.68 5.43
C LYS A 76 2.39 -14.78 4.42
#